data_AF-A0A814KEY2-F1
#
_entry.id   AF-A0A814KEY2-F1
#
_cell.length_a   1.000
_cell.length_b   1.000
_cell.length_c   1.000
_cell.angle_alpha   90.00
_cell.angle_beta   90.00
_cell.angle_gamma   90.00
#
_symmetry.space_group_name_H-M   'P 1'
#
loop_
_entity.id
_entity.type
_entity.pdbx_description
1 polymer ?
#
loop_
_entity_poly.entity_id
_entity_poly.type
_entity_poly.pdbx_seq_one_letter_code
_entity_poly.pdbx_strand_id
1 'polypeptide(L)'
;MQHGPQRDRLCGALVAALIYRRTADLYVKQSSTELVTVQKLRNHADEYENLAIRLLQCLYLSNPNMARFALKRENSEFNKFSTLEIAIMSHSENFVGHTSVQEIFDTIWSGKTTHKIDDKNFDRLYKNTSSSFGQATNDIQAKDKENQLKYFLTIKNKLTRPRVKYQVHLLFYLIFLSLLSYFVLFGKSSLFDVNERITLNDTCSQDDSLCSITTSSKSSWSFLQILINTWVFMFALEEFRQANLFKTKDNSVGQAFMLYLDESWNKLDSLCIIMYVASIALEIWNTKATLNAARAFLAIDCVLWFIRLLILLMIDRTVGPILLMMQAMLNDMMTFFSIFFVFTSAYGVASFSLLQNREMPFGVEVFRKIFHGAYWHVFGQINDLDDVKDNFELTGWAAFVLLVFYMAISNIVLVNLLVAMFSNTFDRMYARMDTLWKFHRYHIIKEYTILAPLPPPLNLFSTGIYELKPFNRETSFVAELPPEQILNLRRREALAYESDVFEHATNEKQSDVNRQEKIDLQLRQLRKMVSLIKVTCEASTTDD
;
A
#
# COMPACT_ATOMS: atom_id res chain seq x y z
N MET A 1 -19.40 -26.91 16.88
CA MET A 1 -19.46 -26.71 15.41
C MET A 1 -19.82 -27.98 14.63
N GLN A 2 -19.69 -29.19 15.20
CA GLN A 2 -19.72 -30.45 14.44
C GLN A 2 -21.10 -31.12 14.23
N HIS A 3 -22.15 -30.75 14.99
CA HIS A 3 -23.45 -31.42 14.89
C HIS A 3 -24.59 -30.47 14.49
N GLY A 4 -25.24 -30.79 13.36
CA GLY A 4 -26.46 -30.14 12.85
C GLY A 4 -26.44 -29.90 11.33
N PRO A 5 -27.45 -30.35 10.55
CA PRO A 5 -27.57 -30.07 9.12
C PRO A 5 -27.96 -28.62 8.78
N GLN A 6 -28.24 -27.80 9.80
CA GLN A 6 -28.74 -26.43 9.65
C GLN A 6 -27.70 -25.33 9.92
N ARG A 7 -26.49 -25.68 10.38
CA ARG A 7 -25.46 -24.70 10.78
C ARG A 7 -24.50 -24.38 9.65
N ASP A 8 -24.19 -23.11 9.50
CA ASP A 8 -23.28 -22.58 8.48
C ASP A 8 -21.82 -22.90 8.85
N ARG A 9 -21.25 -23.94 8.23
CA ARG A 9 -19.94 -24.51 8.62
C ARG A 9 -18.79 -23.59 8.22
N LEU A 10 -18.88 -23.00 7.02
CA LEU A 10 -17.89 -22.05 6.51
C LEU A 10 -17.81 -20.79 7.39
N CYS A 11 -18.96 -20.19 7.69
CA CYS A 11 -19.05 -19.00 8.52
C CYS A 11 -18.64 -19.31 9.97
N GLY A 12 -19.08 -20.44 10.52
CA GLY A 12 -18.69 -20.88 11.86
C GLY A 12 -17.18 -21.04 12.04
N ALA A 13 -16.47 -21.57 11.05
CA ALA A 13 -15.02 -21.67 11.08
C ALA A 13 -14.33 -20.30 11.12
N LEU A 14 -14.79 -19.34 10.30
CA LEU A 14 -14.26 -17.97 10.30
C LEU A 14 -14.53 -17.23 11.61
N VAL A 15 -15.71 -17.42 12.20
CA VAL A 15 -16.04 -16.86 13.53
C VAL A 15 -15.17 -17.47 14.61
N ALA A 16 -14.85 -18.77 14.52
CA ALA A 16 -13.90 -19.41 15.42
C ALA A 16 -12.53 -18.73 15.34
N ALA A 17 -12.00 -18.57 14.13
CA ALA A 17 -10.72 -17.91 13.87
C ALA A 17 -10.70 -16.47 14.41
N LEU A 18 -11.79 -15.71 14.21
CA LEU A 18 -11.98 -14.36 14.76
C LEU A 18 -11.86 -14.36 16.29
N ILE A 19 -12.56 -15.27 16.98
CA ILE A 19 -12.56 -15.34 18.44
C ILE A 19 -11.16 -15.69 18.95
N TYR A 20 -10.50 -16.70 18.37
CA TYR A 20 -9.15 -17.10 18.78
C TYR A 20 -8.11 -16.00 18.55
N ARG A 21 -8.15 -15.29 17.42
CA ARG A 21 -7.25 -14.14 17.18
C ARG A 21 -7.52 -13.00 18.14
N ARG A 22 -8.79 -12.62 18.32
CA ARG A 22 -9.13 -11.48 19.17
C ARG A 22 -8.81 -11.75 20.63
N THR A 23 -9.03 -12.98 21.09
CA THR A 23 -8.61 -13.39 22.44
C THR A 23 -7.10 -13.34 22.58
N ALA A 24 -6.32 -13.84 21.60
CA ALA A 24 -4.87 -13.73 21.61
C ALA A 24 -4.39 -12.27 21.71
N ASP A 25 -4.97 -11.35 20.95
CA ASP A 25 -4.62 -9.92 20.99
C ASP A 25 -4.94 -9.25 22.33
N LEU A 26 -6.03 -9.65 22.98
CA LEU A 26 -6.39 -9.16 24.31
C LEU A 26 -5.39 -9.65 25.38
N TYR A 27 -4.96 -10.92 25.30
CA TYR A 27 -3.92 -11.45 26.18
C TYR A 27 -2.59 -10.69 26.02
N VAL A 28 -2.16 -10.41 24.79
CA VAL A 28 -0.94 -9.62 24.52
C VAL A 28 -0.98 -8.24 25.18
N LYS A 29 -2.16 -7.59 25.23
CA LYS A 29 -2.34 -6.27 25.84
C LYS A 29 -2.40 -6.30 27.37
N GLN A 30 -2.91 -7.39 27.96
CA GLN A 30 -3.15 -7.48 29.40
C GLN A 30 -1.99 -8.12 30.17
N SER A 31 -1.26 -9.05 29.57
CA SER A 31 -0.19 -9.80 30.23
C SER A 31 0.97 -10.07 29.26
N SER A 32 2.13 -9.46 29.53
CA SER A 32 3.34 -9.62 28.73
C SER A 32 4.06 -10.98 28.93
N THR A 33 3.55 -11.84 29.81
CA THR A 33 4.31 -12.99 30.35
C THR A 33 3.93 -14.37 29.80
N GLU A 34 2.81 -14.55 29.08
CA GLU A 34 2.42 -15.86 28.53
C GLU A 34 2.45 -15.92 26.98
N LEU A 35 3.62 -15.73 26.38
CA LEU A 35 3.81 -15.85 24.93
C LEU A 35 3.34 -17.22 24.38
N VAL A 36 3.46 -18.28 25.18
CA VAL A 36 3.10 -19.65 24.79
C VAL A 36 1.58 -19.82 24.63
N THR A 37 0.77 -19.23 25.50
CA THR A 37 -0.70 -19.35 25.41
C THR A 37 -1.22 -18.54 24.23
N VAL A 38 -0.67 -17.34 24.00
CA VAL A 38 -0.93 -16.52 22.81
C VAL A 38 -0.61 -17.29 21.52
N GLN A 39 0.54 -17.97 21.46
CA GLN A 39 0.91 -18.76 20.28
C GLN A 39 -0.04 -19.94 20.05
N LYS A 40 -0.47 -20.64 21.10
CA LYS A 40 -1.46 -21.72 20.99
C LYS A 40 -2.80 -21.21 20.45
N LEU A 41 -3.28 -20.07 20.93
CA LEU A 41 -4.51 -19.44 20.43
C LEU A 41 -4.38 -19.06 18.96
N ARG A 42 -3.24 -18.49 18.53
CA ARG A 42 -2.97 -18.18 17.12
C ARG A 42 -2.95 -19.43 16.24
N ASN A 43 -2.30 -20.50 16.70
CA ASN A 43 -2.28 -21.77 15.98
C ASN A 43 -3.70 -22.33 15.78
N HIS A 44 -4.55 -22.31 16.82
CA HIS A 44 -5.95 -22.72 16.68
C HIS A 44 -6.73 -21.84 15.71
N ALA A 45 -6.49 -20.52 15.72
CA ALA A 45 -7.11 -19.65 14.73
C ALA A 45 -6.74 -20.04 13.29
N ASP A 46 -5.47 -20.35 13.05
CA ASP A 46 -4.96 -20.75 11.75
C ASP A 46 -5.50 -22.12 11.31
N GLU A 47 -5.72 -23.06 12.25
CA GLU A 47 -6.41 -24.33 11.97
C GLU A 47 -7.83 -24.11 11.44
N TYR A 48 -8.59 -23.21 12.08
CA TYR A 48 -9.94 -22.87 11.64
C TYR A 48 -9.96 -22.07 10.33
N GLU A 49 -9.00 -21.17 10.09
CA GLU A 49 -8.85 -20.50 8.80
C GLU A 49 -8.57 -21.53 7.69
N ASN A 50 -7.63 -22.44 7.91
CA ASN A 50 -7.30 -23.49 6.94
C ASN A 50 -8.49 -24.40 6.65
N LEU A 51 -9.29 -24.74 7.67
CA LEU A 51 -10.56 -25.45 7.46
C LEU A 51 -11.52 -24.65 6.57
N ALA A 52 -11.68 -23.35 6.82
CA ALA A 52 -12.54 -22.48 5.99
C ALA A 52 -12.04 -22.41 4.53
N ILE A 53 -10.72 -22.34 4.32
CA ILE A 53 -10.12 -22.35 2.98
C ILE A 53 -10.42 -23.65 2.24
N ARG A 54 -10.23 -24.80 2.89
CA ARG A 54 -10.51 -26.11 2.26
C ARG A 54 -11.99 -26.29 1.92
N LEU A 55 -12.88 -25.86 2.81
CA LEU A 55 -14.32 -25.84 2.54
C LEU A 55 -14.66 -24.95 1.33
N LEU A 56 -14.08 -23.76 1.28
CA LEU A 56 -14.28 -22.83 0.16
C LEU A 56 -13.75 -23.39 -1.16
N GLN A 57 -12.57 -24.03 -1.14
CA GLN A 57 -11.98 -24.69 -2.29
C GLN A 57 -12.89 -25.80 -2.82
N CYS A 58 -13.43 -26.65 -1.94
CA CYS A 58 -14.38 -27.71 -2.32
C CYS A 58 -15.66 -27.14 -2.95
N LEU A 59 -16.21 -26.07 -2.37
CA LEU A 59 -17.39 -25.38 -2.92
C LEU A 59 -17.09 -24.77 -4.29
N TYR A 60 -15.92 -24.15 -4.45
CA TYR A 60 -15.51 -23.49 -5.69
C TYR A 60 -15.30 -24.50 -6.82
N LEU A 61 -14.61 -25.62 -6.54
CA LEU A 61 -14.41 -26.71 -7.49
C LEU A 61 -15.74 -27.37 -7.91
N SER A 62 -16.71 -27.46 -6.99
CA SER A 62 -18.03 -28.01 -7.28
C SER A 62 -18.89 -27.05 -8.14
N ASN A 63 -18.98 -25.78 -7.75
CA ASN A 63 -19.69 -24.75 -8.50
C ASN A 63 -19.22 -23.33 -8.10
N PRO A 64 -18.60 -22.58 -9.01
CA PRO A 64 -18.05 -21.26 -8.70
C PRO A 64 -19.14 -20.23 -8.34
N ASN A 65 -20.34 -20.32 -8.94
CA ASN A 65 -21.44 -19.42 -8.59
C ASN A 65 -21.94 -19.69 -7.17
N MET A 66 -21.93 -20.95 -6.76
CA MET A 66 -22.34 -21.36 -5.43
C MET A 66 -21.37 -20.85 -4.35
N ALA A 67 -20.06 -20.95 -4.61
CA ALA A 67 -19.04 -20.35 -3.75
C ALA A 67 -19.23 -18.83 -3.63
N ARG A 68 -19.56 -18.14 -4.72
CA ARG A 68 -19.88 -16.69 -4.69
C ARG A 68 -21.09 -16.38 -3.82
N PHE A 69 -22.14 -17.20 -3.89
CA PHE A 69 -23.31 -17.03 -3.03
C PHE A 69 -23.00 -17.29 -1.56
N ALA A 70 -22.22 -18.33 -1.24
CA ALA A 70 -21.79 -18.62 0.13
C ALA A 70 -21.01 -17.46 0.77
N LEU A 71 -20.16 -16.80 -0.03
CA LEU A 71 -19.36 -15.66 0.41
C LEU A 71 -20.18 -14.38 0.64
N LYS A 72 -21.19 -14.12 -0.22
CA LYS A 72 -22.04 -12.93 -0.15
C LYS A 72 -23.26 -13.07 0.77
N ARG A 73 -23.61 -14.28 1.20
CA ARG A 73 -24.83 -14.53 1.99
C ARG A 73 -24.84 -13.73 3.29
N GLU A 74 -25.98 -13.14 3.62
CA GLU A 74 -26.28 -12.56 4.93
C GLU A 74 -26.43 -13.67 5.98
N ASN A 75 -25.64 -13.64 7.06
CA ASN A 75 -25.76 -14.62 8.14
C ASN A 75 -26.59 -14.03 9.30
N SER A 76 -27.82 -14.51 9.46
CA SER A 76 -28.73 -14.05 10.52
C SER A 76 -28.22 -14.34 11.94
N GLU A 77 -27.45 -15.42 12.12
CA GLU A 77 -26.85 -15.79 13.41
C GLU A 77 -25.72 -14.82 13.83
N PHE A 78 -25.12 -14.11 12.89
CA PHE A 78 -23.94 -13.26 13.11
C PHE A 78 -24.19 -11.81 12.70
N ASN A 79 -25.22 -11.21 13.29
CA ASN A 79 -25.57 -9.79 13.12
C ASN A 79 -25.69 -9.35 11.64
N LYS A 80 -26.15 -10.24 10.76
CA LYS A 80 -26.36 -9.97 9.33
C LYS A 80 -25.09 -9.63 8.55
N PHE A 81 -23.92 -9.95 9.09
CA PHE A 81 -22.67 -9.82 8.34
C PHE A 81 -22.58 -10.88 7.24
N SER A 82 -22.00 -10.48 6.10
CA SER A 82 -21.61 -11.44 5.07
C SER A 82 -20.46 -12.32 5.55
N THR A 83 -20.38 -13.54 5.03
CA THR A 83 -19.25 -14.45 5.30
C THR A 83 -17.91 -13.79 4.96
N LEU A 84 -17.88 -13.00 3.88
CA LEU A 84 -16.70 -12.23 3.47
C LEU A 84 -16.32 -11.14 4.49
N GLU A 85 -17.29 -10.36 4.99
CA GLU A 85 -17.03 -9.34 6.02
C GLU A 85 -16.48 -9.97 7.30
N ILE A 86 -17.00 -11.13 7.71
CA ILE A 86 -16.48 -11.88 8.87
C ILE A 86 -15.02 -12.31 8.63
N ALA A 87 -14.69 -12.80 7.44
CA ALA A 87 -13.31 -13.16 7.09
C ALA A 87 -12.36 -11.96 7.23
N ILE A 88 -12.78 -10.78 6.79
CA ILE A 88 -11.98 -9.55 6.88
C ILE A 88 -11.84 -9.09 8.33
N MET A 89 -12.92 -9.12 9.11
CA MET A 89 -12.87 -8.82 10.54
C MET A 89 -11.94 -9.77 11.31
N SER A 90 -11.83 -11.02 10.85
CA SER A 90 -10.95 -12.04 11.44
C SER A 90 -9.48 -11.90 11.02
N HIS A 91 -9.13 -10.95 10.14
CA HIS A 91 -7.79 -10.84 9.53
C HIS A 91 -7.33 -12.14 8.86
N SER A 92 -8.25 -12.86 8.20
CA SER A 92 -7.92 -14.11 7.48
C SER A 92 -7.37 -13.80 6.08
N GLU A 93 -6.10 -13.43 6.03
CA GLU A 93 -5.38 -13.02 4.81
C GLU A 93 -5.39 -14.13 3.74
N ASN A 94 -5.13 -15.37 4.12
CA ASN A 94 -5.06 -16.50 3.20
C ASN A 94 -6.45 -16.83 2.62
N PHE A 95 -7.48 -16.76 3.45
CA PHE A 95 -8.87 -16.94 3.00
C PHE A 95 -9.28 -15.88 1.98
N VAL A 96 -8.97 -14.61 2.22
CA VAL A 96 -9.27 -13.51 1.29
C VAL A 96 -8.41 -13.59 0.02
N GLY A 97 -7.21 -14.17 0.13
CA GLY A 97 -6.32 -14.48 -0.99
C GLY A 97 -6.85 -15.53 -1.97
N HIS A 98 -7.87 -16.30 -1.59
CA HIS A 98 -8.44 -17.36 -2.42
C HIS A 98 -9.06 -16.82 -3.72
N THR A 99 -8.90 -17.56 -4.83
CA THR A 99 -9.33 -17.17 -6.18
C THR A 99 -10.81 -16.78 -6.25
N SER A 100 -11.68 -17.51 -5.57
CA SER A 100 -13.14 -17.23 -5.57
C SER A 100 -13.49 -15.87 -4.94
N VAL A 101 -12.73 -15.43 -3.91
CA VAL A 101 -12.91 -14.12 -3.27
C VAL A 101 -12.38 -13.03 -4.19
N GLN A 102 -11.22 -13.25 -4.82
CA GLN A 102 -10.63 -12.31 -5.76
C GLN A 102 -11.49 -12.09 -7.01
N GLU A 103 -12.19 -13.12 -7.51
CA GLU A 103 -13.17 -12.96 -8.60
C GLU A 103 -14.38 -12.09 -8.21
N ILE A 104 -14.81 -12.14 -6.94
CA ILE A 104 -15.87 -11.26 -6.43
C ILE A 104 -15.37 -9.82 -6.44
N PHE A 105 -14.16 -9.58 -5.96
CA PHE A 105 -13.51 -8.27 -6.00
C PHE A 105 -13.37 -7.74 -7.43
N ASP A 106 -13.01 -8.59 -8.39
CA ASP A 106 -12.95 -8.24 -9.80
C ASP A 106 -14.30 -7.80 -10.35
N THR A 107 -15.35 -8.54 -9.99
CA THR A 107 -16.72 -8.26 -10.41
C THR A 107 -17.19 -6.92 -9.85
N ILE A 108 -16.99 -6.68 -8.54
CA ILE A 108 -17.34 -5.43 -7.86
C ILE A 108 -16.52 -4.26 -8.45
N TRP A 109 -15.21 -4.46 -8.64
CA TRP A 109 -14.32 -3.45 -9.20
C TRP A 109 -14.75 -3.00 -10.60
N SER A 110 -15.10 -3.96 -11.46
CA SER A 110 -15.54 -3.69 -12.82
C SER A 110 -16.92 -3.01 -12.91
N GLY A 111 -17.72 -3.07 -11.84
CA GLY A 111 -19.10 -2.56 -11.82
C GLY A 111 -20.03 -3.32 -12.78
N LYS A 112 -19.68 -4.54 -13.18
CA LYS A 112 -20.55 -5.41 -13.98
C LYS A 112 -21.59 -6.02 -13.06
N THR A 113 -22.86 -5.68 -13.27
CA THR A 113 -23.98 -6.45 -12.72
C THR A 113 -23.91 -7.86 -13.31
N THR A 114 -24.10 -8.88 -12.47
CA THR A 114 -23.95 -10.30 -12.81
C THR A 114 -24.97 -10.84 -13.83
N HIS A 115 -25.73 -9.98 -14.48
CA HIS A 115 -26.60 -10.34 -15.61
C HIS A 115 -25.94 -9.93 -16.93
N LYS A 116 -25.52 -10.93 -17.71
CA LYS A 116 -25.25 -10.82 -19.15
C LYS A 116 -26.53 -10.38 -19.88
N ILE A 117 -26.94 -9.12 -19.76
CA ILE A 117 -27.98 -8.54 -20.60
C ILE A 117 -27.32 -7.44 -21.45
N ASP A 118 -27.05 -7.84 -22.69
CA ASP A 118 -26.94 -7.01 -23.90
C ASP A 118 -25.98 -5.82 -23.95
N ASP A 119 -24.67 -6.08 -23.84
CA ASP A 119 -23.66 -5.18 -24.44
C ASP A 119 -23.82 -5.07 -25.98
N LYS A 120 -24.46 -6.06 -26.64
CA LYS A 120 -24.71 -6.05 -28.09
C LYS A 120 -25.74 -5.01 -28.55
N ASN A 121 -26.66 -4.58 -27.67
CA ASN A 121 -27.61 -3.51 -27.99
C ASN A 121 -26.99 -2.12 -27.83
N PHE A 122 -25.93 -1.99 -27.02
CA PHE A 122 -25.27 -0.71 -26.74
C PHE A 122 -24.46 -0.21 -27.95
N ASP A 123 -23.73 -1.09 -28.64
CA ASP A 123 -23.02 -0.77 -29.89
C ASP A 123 -23.95 -0.47 -31.07
N ARG A 124 -25.14 -1.08 -31.10
CA ARG A 124 -26.18 -0.77 -32.10
C ARG A 124 -26.83 0.59 -31.87
N LEU A 125 -27.03 0.98 -30.61
CA LEU A 125 -27.58 2.28 -30.25
C LEU A 125 -26.63 3.41 -30.65
N TYR A 126 -25.31 3.25 -30.44
CA TYR A 126 -24.32 4.27 -30.82
C TYR A 126 -24.25 4.48 -32.35
N LYS A 127 -24.34 3.40 -33.14
CA LYS A 127 -24.34 3.46 -34.61
C LYS A 127 -25.62 4.04 -35.22
N ASN A 128 -26.76 3.93 -34.54
CA ASN A 128 -28.03 4.46 -35.04
C ASN A 128 -28.25 5.95 -34.67
N THR A 129 -27.54 6.48 -33.66
CA THR A 129 -27.62 7.90 -33.28
C THR A 129 -26.86 8.86 -34.19
N SER A 130 -25.94 8.38 -35.04
CA SER A 130 -25.17 9.25 -35.96
C SER A 130 -25.88 9.53 -37.30
N SER A 131 -27.02 8.89 -37.60
CA SER A 131 -27.64 8.95 -38.93
C SER A 131 -29.05 9.56 -39.01
N SER A 132 -29.60 10.11 -37.92
CA SER A 132 -30.90 10.80 -37.95
C SER A 132 -30.82 12.18 -37.35
N PHE A 133 -30.10 13.06 -38.04
CA PHE A 133 -30.26 14.52 -37.89
C PHE A 133 -31.03 15.03 -39.10
N GLY A 134 -32.36 15.02 -39.02
CA GLY A 134 -33.22 15.56 -40.08
C GLY A 134 -34.69 15.14 -39.92
N GLN A 135 -35.53 16.14 -39.65
CA GLN A 135 -37.00 16.16 -39.68
C GLN A 135 -37.78 15.58 -38.48
N ALA A 136 -38.42 16.49 -37.74
CA ALA A 136 -39.87 16.52 -37.45
C ALA A 136 -40.12 17.27 -36.12
N THR A 137 -40.10 18.60 -36.19
CA THR A 137 -40.41 19.51 -35.09
C THR A 137 -41.88 19.36 -34.67
N ASN A 138 -42.12 18.71 -33.53
CA ASN A 138 -43.00 19.17 -32.44
C ASN A 138 -43.26 18.09 -31.35
N ASP A 139 -42.81 16.84 -31.56
CA ASP A 139 -42.69 15.81 -30.51
C ASP A 139 -41.28 15.72 -29.87
N ILE A 140 -40.38 16.63 -30.27
CA ILE A 140 -38.93 16.57 -29.99
C ILE A 140 -38.58 17.05 -28.57
N GLN A 141 -39.29 18.03 -28.00
CA GLN A 141 -38.87 18.63 -26.71
C GLN A 141 -39.05 17.71 -25.48
N ALA A 142 -40.05 16.82 -25.48
CA ALA A 142 -40.23 15.86 -24.39
C ALA A 142 -39.29 14.65 -24.51
N LYS A 143 -39.11 14.17 -25.75
CA LYS A 143 -38.22 13.04 -26.08
C LYS A 143 -36.74 13.40 -25.90
N ASP A 144 -36.34 14.64 -26.19
CA ASP A 144 -34.97 15.12 -25.97
C ASP A 144 -34.63 15.24 -24.49
N LYS A 145 -35.56 15.70 -23.63
CA LYS A 145 -35.32 15.74 -22.18
C LYS A 145 -35.21 14.34 -21.58
N GLU A 146 -36.03 13.39 -22.02
CA GLU A 146 -35.95 11.99 -21.58
C GLU A 146 -34.66 11.32 -22.08
N ASN A 147 -34.26 11.58 -23.33
CA ASN A 147 -33.00 11.10 -23.90
C ASN A 147 -31.77 11.74 -23.21
N GLN A 148 -31.81 13.04 -22.89
CA GLN A 148 -30.78 13.74 -22.13
C GLN A 148 -30.69 13.22 -20.69
N LEU A 149 -31.83 12.97 -20.04
CA LEU A 149 -31.89 12.38 -18.70
C LEU A 149 -31.33 10.95 -18.72
N LYS A 150 -31.70 10.14 -19.72
CA LYS A 150 -31.19 8.78 -19.91
C LYS A 150 -29.70 8.79 -20.19
N TYR A 151 -29.20 9.74 -20.97
CA TYR A 151 -27.77 9.94 -21.22
C TYR A 151 -27.03 10.34 -19.93
N PHE A 152 -27.56 11.30 -19.17
CA PHE A 152 -26.99 11.72 -17.88
C PHE A 152 -26.99 10.59 -16.85
N LEU A 153 -28.07 9.82 -16.76
CA LEU A 153 -28.16 8.63 -15.91
C LEU A 153 -27.16 7.55 -16.34
N THR A 154 -26.94 7.38 -17.65
CA THR A 154 -25.95 6.44 -18.19
C THR A 154 -24.53 6.86 -17.82
N ILE A 155 -24.20 8.14 -17.96
CA ILE A 155 -22.91 8.71 -17.55
C ILE A 155 -22.72 8.59 -16.04
N LYS A 156 -23.75 8.94 -15.25
CA LYS A 156 -23.74 8.81 -13.79
C LYS A 156 -23.50 7.36 -13.37
N ASN A 157 -24.22 6.40 -13.96
CA ASN A 157 -24.06 4.97 -13.67
C ASN A 157 -22.69 4.42 -14.11
N LYS A 158 -22.03 5.06 -15.08
CA LYS A 158 -20.67 4.72 -15.49
C LYS A 158 -19.64 5.30 -14.52
N LEU A 159 -19.80 6.56 -14.11
CA LEU A 159 -18.94 7.26 -13.14
C LEU A 159 -19.08 6.71 -11.71
N THR A 160 -20.18 6.05 -11.36
CA THR A 160 -20.33 5.39 -10.05
C THR A 160 -19.56 4.08 -9.95
N ARG A 161 -19.04 3.52 -11.06
CA ARG A 161 -18.27 2.27 -11.04
C ARG A 161 -16.89 2.48 -10.39
N PRO A 162 -16.46 1.64 -9.44
CA PRO A 162 -15.19 1.84 -8.71
C PRO A 162 -13.97 1.98 -9.63
N ARG A 163 -13.84 1.12 -10.65
CA ARG A 163 -12.74 1.21 -11.61
C ARG A 163 -12.68 2.54 -12.37
N VAL A 164 -13.84 3.07 -12.78
CA VAL A 164 -13.91 4.34 -13.51
C VAL A 164 -13.57 5.49 -12.56
N LYS A 165 -14.09 5.46 -11.32
CA LYS A 165 -13.71 6.44 -10.29
C LYS A 165 -12.19 6.47 -10.12
N TYR A 166 -11.56 5.32 -9.88
CA TYR A 166 -10.10 5.25 -9.73
C TYR A 166 -9.35 5.83 -10.93
N GLN A 167 -9.75 5.50 -12.16
CA GLN A 167 -9.10 6.05 -13.35
C GLN A 167 -9.23 7.56 -13.44
N VAL A 168 -10.39 8.12 -13.09
CA VAL A 168 -10.61 9.57 -13.06
C VAL A 168 -9.79 10.21 -11.93
N HIS A 169 -9.79 9.62 -10.73
CA HIS A 169 -8.97 10.07 -9.60
C HIS A 169 -7.48 10.06 -9.93
N LEU A 170 -6.96 8.99 -10.53
CA LEU A 170 -5.58 8.87 -10.98
C LEU A 170 -5.24 9.92 -12.05
N LEU A 171 -6.11 10.11 -13.04
CA LEU A 171 -5.90 11.12 -14.10
C LEU A 171 -5.82 12.53 -13.51
N PHE A 172 -6.77 12.89 -12.65
CA PHE A 172 -6.78 14.19 -11.98
C PHE A 172 -5.54 14.36 -11.08
N TYR A 173 -5.11 13.31 -10.39
CA TYR A 173 -3.89 13.34 -9.59
C TYR A 173 -2.63 13.57 -10.44
N LEU A 174 -2.52 12.94 -11.60
CA LEU A 174 -1.43 13.19 -12.54
C LEU A 174 -1.44 14.62 -13.10
N ILE A 175 -2.65 15.18 -13.35
CA ILE A 175 -2.80 16.59 -13.74
C ILE A 175 -2.34 17.50 -12.60
N PHE A 176 -2.72 17.21 -11.36
CA PHE A 176 -2.26 17.95 -10.18
C PHE A 176 -0.74 17.93 -10.05
N LEU A 177 -0.10 16.75 -10.15
CA LEU A 177 1.36 16.65 -10.11
C LEU A 177 2.03 17.46 -11.22
N SER A 178 1.45 17.44 -12.42
CA SER A 178 1.96 18.22 -13.55
C SER A 178 1.85 19.72 -13.30
N LEU A 179 0.71 20.19 -12.76
CA LEU A 179 0.49 21.59 -12.39
C LEU A 179 1.38 22.03 -11.24
N LEU A 180 1.53 21.19 -10.20
CA LEU A 180 2.41 21.44 -9.06
C LEU A 180 3.87 21.51 -9.51
N SER A 181 4.32 20.57 -10.33
CA SER A 181 5.68 20.58 -10.89
C SER A 181 5.93 21.82 -11.74
N TYR A 182 4.97 22.20 -12.58
CA TYR A 182 5.04 23.43 -13.35
C TYR A 182 5.11 24.68 -12.45
N PHE A 183 4.33 24.72 -11.36
CA PHE A 183 4.38 25.80 -10.39
C PHE A 183 5.70 25.86 -9.63
N VAL A 184 6.27 24.73 -9.22
CA VAL A 184 7.57 24.69 -8.53
C VAL A 184 8.70 25.14 -9.46
N LEU A 185 8.67 24.77 -10.74
CA LEU A 185 9.73 25.08 -11.71
C LEU A 185 9.62 26.49 -12.29
N PHE A 186 8.41 26.92 -12.64
CA PHE A 186 8.16 28.15 -13.42
C PHE A 186 7.26 29.16 -12.71
N GLY A 187 6.76 28.83 -11.51
CA GLY A 187 5.87 29.69 -10.76
C GLY A 187 6.54 31.00 -10.40
N LYS A 188 6.18 32.06 -11.12
CA LYS A 188 6.37 33.44 -10.67
C LYS A 188 5.34 33.70 -9.57
N SER A 189 5.68 33.46 -8.30
CA SER A 189 4.90 34.11 -7.25
C SER A 189 5.18 35.60 -7.37
N SER A 190 4.13 36.42 -7.33
CA SER A 190 4.24 37.88 -7.35
C SER A 190 5.01 38.45 -6.13
N LEU A 191 5.40 37.59 -5.18
CA LEU A 191 6.29 37.87 -4.06
C LEU A 191 7.78 37.56 -4.35
N PHE A 192 8.09 36.77 -5.37
CA PHE A 192 9.43 36.23 -5.61
C PHE A 192 10.33 37.13 -6.46
N ASP A 193 9.79 38.19 -7.07
CA ASP A 193 10.52 39.22 -7.84
C ASP A 193 11.01 40.39 -6.97
N VAL A 194 11.53 40.12 -5.77
CA VAL A 194 12.29 41.14 -5.03
C VAL A 194 13.63 41.44 -5.75
N ASN A 195 14.20 40.45 -6.44
CA ASN A 195 15.48 40.64 -7.12
C ASN A 195 15.40 41.63 -8.29
N GLU A 196 14.26 41.73 -8.98
CA GLU A 196 14.07 42.70 -10.07
C GLU A 196 13.75 44.11 -9.56
N ARG A 197 13.19 44.24 -8.34
CA ARG A 197 12.95 45.55 -7.70
C ARG A 197 14.21 46.21 -7.13
N ILE A 198 15.22 45.43 -6.74
CA ILE A 198 16.46 46.01 -6.18
C ILE A 198 17.39 46.48 -7.30
N THR A 199 17.48 45.76 -8.42
CA THR A 199 18.33 46.17 -9.56
C THR A 199 17.86 47.44 -10.27
N LEU A 200 16.57 47.80 -10.16
CA LEU A 200 16.05 49.07 -10.69
C LEU A 200 16.27 50.26 -9.76
N ASN A 201 16.56 50.03 -8.47
CA ASN A 201 16.81 51.12 -7.51
C ASN A 201 18.26 51.62 -7.53
N ASP A 202 19.21 50.81 -8.02
CA ASP A 202 20.64 51.18 -8.03
C ASP A 202 21.06 51.98 -9.29
N THR A 203 20.14 52.31 -10.20
CA THR A 203 20.43 53.14 -11.40
C THR A 203 19.77 54.51 -11.42
N CYS A 204 19.24 55.00 -10.30
CA CYS A 204 18.79 56.40 -10.22
C CYS A 204 19.99 57.33 -10.00
N SER A 205 20.61 57.73 -11.10
CA SER A 205 21.47 58.90 -11.19
C SER A 205 20.71 60.18 -10.80
N GLN A 206 21.45 61.11 -10.20
CA GLN A 206 21.02 62.44 -9.78
C GLN A 206 20.27 63.18 -10.90
N ASP A 207 19.33 64.03 -10.48
CA ASP A 207 18.51 64.96 -11.27
C ASP A 207 17.21 64.38 -11.88
N ASP A 208 16.16 64.25 -11.05
CA ASP A 208 14.91 64.99 -11.27
C ASP A 208 13.88 64.74 -10.17
N SER A 209 13.32 65.84 -9.67
CA SER A 209 12.33 65.90 -8.61
C SER A 209 10.92 65.57 -9.13
N LEU A 210 10.62 64.31 -9.45
CA LEU A 210 9.25 63.76 -9.38
C LEU A 210 9.22 62.23 -9.58
N CYS A 211 9.86 61.46 -8.71
CA CYS A 211 9.61 60.02 -8.68
C CYS A 211 8.30 59.77 -7.92
N SER A 212 7.19 59.68 -8.66
CA SER A 212 5.91 59.24 -8.10
C SER A 212 6.05 57.78 -7.68
N ILE A 213 6.14 57.55 -6.36
CA ILE A 213 6.05 56.22 -5.76
C ILE A 213 4.64 55.71 -6.03
N THR A 214 4.47 55.01 -7.15
CA THR A 214 3.33 54.15 -7.37
C THR A 214 3.67 52.80 -6.74
N THR A 215 3.49 52.71 -5.43
CA THR A 215 3.26 51.42 -4.75
C THR A 215 1.90 50.89 -5.18
N SER A 216 1.80 50.46 -6.43
CA SER A 216 0.69 49.66 -6.94
C SER A 216 1.26 48.37 -7.48
N SER A 217 1.45 47.41 -6.58
CA SER A 217 1.44 46.02 -6.97
C SER A 217 0.62 45.31 -5.92
N LYS A 218 -0.69 45.29 -6.17
CA LYS A 218 -1.59 44.34 -5.49
C LYS A 218 -0.99 42.97 -5.77
N SER A 219 -0.44 42.35 -4.73
CA SER A 219 0.01 40.95 -4.68
C SER A 219 -1.19 40.03 -4.95
N SER A 220 -1.62 39.97 -6.20
CA SER A 220 -2.60 38.99 -6.63
C SER A 220 -1.86 37.67 -6.82
N TRP A 221 -2.38 36.64 -6.17
CA TRP A 221 -1.98 35.27 -6.40
C TRP A 221 -2.22 34.96 -7.87
N SER A 222 -1.30 34.24 -8.50
CA SER A 222 -1.50 33.79 -9.89
C SER A 222 -2.70 32.84 -9.93
N PHE A 223 -3.41 32.78 -11.06
CA PHE A 223 -4.53 31.84 -11.23
C PHE A 223 -4.11 30.39 -10.93
N LEU A 224 -2.90 30.00 -11.34
CA LEU A 224 -2.32 28.70 -11.08
C LEU A 224 -2.14 28.44 -9.57
N GLN A 225 -1.66 29.42 -8.82
CA GLN A 225 -1.48 29.29 -7.37
C GLN A 225 -2.83 29.15 -6.66
N ILE A 226 -3.84 29.91 -7.07
CA ILE A 226 -5.22 29.75 -6.56
C ILE A 226 -5.76 28.36 -6.85
N LEU A 227 -5.52 27.83 -8.06
CA LEU A 227 -5.96 26.50 -8.45
C LEU A 227 -5.29 25.40 -7.59
N ILE A 228 -3.97 25.47 -7.39
CA ILE A 228 -3.23 24.50 -6.55
C ILE A 228 -3.66 24.62 -5.08
N ASN A 229 -3.80 25.84 -4.55
CA ASN A 229 -4.30 26.05 -3.19
C ASN A 229 -5.69 25.43 -3.01
N THR A 230 -6.58 25.64 -3.98
CA THR A 230 -7.92 25.05 -3.97
C THR A 230 -7.84 23.52 -4.02
N TRP A 231 -6.91 22.98 -4.80
CA TRP A 231 -6.68 21.54 -4.89
C TRP A 231 -6.22 20.94 -3.56
N VAL A 232 -5.18 21.51 -2.94
CA VAL A 232 -4.64 21.02 -1.66
C VAL A 232 -5.66 21.23 -0.54
N PHE A 233 -6.42 22.32 -0.56
CA PHE A 233 -7.51 22.54 0.38
C PHE A 233 -8.62 21.50 0.25
N MET A 234 -9.07 21.19 -0.97
CA MET A 234 -10.06 20.14 -1.22
C MET A 234 -9.54 18.76 -0.83
N PHE A 235 -8.25 18.53 -1.05
CA PHE A 235 -7.60 17.33 -0.61
C PHE A 235 -7.59 17.21 0.93
N ALA A 236 -7.23 18.27 1.64
CA ALA A 236 -7.26 18.31 3.10
C ALA A 236 -8.67 18.12 3.67
N LEU A 237 -9.71 18.64 3.02
CA LEU A 237 -11.09 18.38 3.40
C LEU A 237 -11.49 16.91 3.23
N GLU A 238 -11.00 16.26 2.18
CA GLU A 238 -11.26 14.83 1.97
C GLU A 238 -10.57 13.98 3.04
N GLU A 239 -9.33 14.28 3.40
CA GLU A 239 -8.64 13.60 4.51
C GLU A 239 -9.31 13.86 5.85
N PHE A 240 -9.79 15.09 6.09
CA PHE A 240 -10.57 15.40 7.29
C PHE A 240 -11.90 14.64 7.33
N ARG A 241 -12.59 14.49 6.19
CA ARG A 241 -13.80 13.67 6.06
C ARG A 241 -13.51 12.21 6.38
N GLN A 242 -12.40 11.67 5.87
CA GLN A 242 -11.97 10.30 6.16
C GLN A 242 -11.63 10.10 7.64
N ALA A 243 -10.91 11.03 8.26
CA ALA A 243 -10.62 10.98 9.70
C ALA A 243 -11.92 10.99 10.54
N ASN A 244 -12.94 11.75 10.13
CA ASN A 244 -14.24 11.76 10.80
C ASN A 244 -15.02 10.45 10.67
N LEU A 245 -14.75 9.63 9.65
CA LEU A 245 -15.36 8.29 9.55
C LEU A 245 -14.86 7.33 10.64
N PHE A 246 -13.68 7.58 11.24
CA PHE A 246 -13.18 6.81 12.39
C PHE A 246 -13.83 7.22 13.72
N LYS A 247 -14.69 8.24 13.72
CA LYS A 247 -15.40 8.67 14.91
C LYS A 247 -16.45 7.63 15.33
N THR A 248 -16.20 6.96 16.44
CA THR A 248 -17.18 6.13 17.13
C THR A 248 -18.03 6.98 18.08
N LYS A 249 -19.16 6.44 18.54
CA LYS A 249 -20.08 7.12 19.48
C LYS A 249 -19.39 7.52 20.80
N ASP A 250 -18.33 6.83 21.17
CA ASP A 250 -17.63 6.98 22.46
C ASP A 250 -16.36 7.83 22.37
N ASN A 251 -15.88 8.18 21.16
CA ASN A 251 -14.59 8.85 20.97
C ASN A 251 -14.76 10.32 20.54
N SER A 252 -13.89 11.20 21.07
CA SER A 252 -13.82 12.60 20.62
C SER A 252 -13.21 12.70 19.23
N VAL A 253 -13.43 13.84 18.53
CA VAL A 253 -12.86 14.08 17.19
C VAL A 253 -11.34 13.97 17.19
N GLY A 254 -10.68 14.43 18.26
CA GLY A 254 -9.23 14.30 18.40
C GLY A 254 -8.75 12.85 18.54
N GLN A 255 -9.48 12.00 19.26
CA GLN A 255 -9.15 10.58 19.38
C GLN A 255 -9.36 9.83 18.05
N ALA A 256 -10.40 10.18 17.30
CA ALA A 256 -10.61 9.65 15.94
C ALA A 256 -9.45 10.02 15.00
N PHE A 257 -8.98 11.27 15.07
CA PHE A 257 -7.83 11.72 14.29
C PHE A 257 -6.53 11.01 14.68
N MET A 258 -6.28 10.77 15.98
CA MET A 258 -5.12 10.00 16.42
C MET A 258 -5.16 8.54 15.93
N LEU A 259 -6.34 7.94 15.86
CA LEU A 259 -6.52 6.61 15.27
C LEU A 259 -6.25 6.62 13.76
N TYR A 260 -6.70 7.66 13.05
CA TYR A 260 -6.40 7.84 11.63
C TYR A 260 -4.89 7.96 11.37
N LEU A 261 -4.18 8.71 12.23
CA LEU A 261 -2.72 8.88 12.15
C LEU A 261 -1.92 7.64 12.54
N ASP A 262 -2.52 6.56 13.01
CA ASP A 262 -1.76 5.33 13.33
C ASP A 262 -1.29 4.62 12.04
N GLU A 263 -2.08 4.74 10.97
CA GLU A 263 -1.77 4.16 9.66
C GLU A 263 -0.62 4.91 8.96
N SER A 264 0.35 4.15 8.44
CA SER A 264 1.60 4.71 7.90
C SER A 264 1.39 5.63 6.69
N TRP A 265 0.41 5.32 5.84
CA TRP A 265 0.10 6.11 4.66
C TRP A 265 -0.59 7.43 5.01
N ASN A 266 -1.47 7.41 6.00
CA ASN A 266 -2.16 8.61 6.50
C ASN A 266 -1.18 9.62 7.13
N LYS A 267 -0.07 9.12 7.71
CA LYS A 267 1.04 9.97 8.17
C LYS A 267 1.70 10.72 7.02
N LEU A 268 1.90 10.08 5.86
CA LEU A 268 2.47 10.71 4.67
C LEU A 268 1.53 11.81 4.15
N ASP A 269 0.24 11.52 4.03
CA ASP A 269 -0.75 12.49 3.54
C ASP A 269 -0.86 13.71 4.45
N SER A 270 -0.81 13.49 5.77
CA SER A 270 -0.74 14.56 6.77
C SER A 270 0.54 15.38 6.65
N LEU A 271 1.69 14.74 6.39
CA LEU A 271 2.97 15.42 6.19
C LEU A 271 2.95 16.31 4.95
N CYS A 272 2.39 15.85 3.82
CA CYS A 272 2.21 16.66 2.60
C CYS A 272 1.39 17.93 2.91
N ILE A 273 0.26 17.80 3.59
CA ILE A 273 -0.60 18.95 3.92
C ILE A 273 0.14 19.93 4.84
N ILE A 274 0.81 19.43 5.89
CA ILE A 274 1.52 20.28 6.86
C ILE A 274 2.68 21.02 6.19
N MET A 275 3.48 20.34 5.37
CA MET A 275 4.61 20.94 4.64
C MET A 275 4.13 22.01 3.64
N TYR A 276 3.04 21.74 2.92
CA TYR A 276 2.44 22.70 2.00
C TYR A 276 1.93 23.95 2.73
N VAL A 277 1.21 23.78 3.85
CA VAL A 277 0.72 24.90 4.67
C VAL A 277 1.88 25.69 5.27
N ALA A 278 2.94 25.03 5.71
CA ALA A 278 4.15 25.69 6.20
C ALA A 278 4.83 26.53 5.11
N SER A 279 4.86 26.05 3.86
CA SER A 279 5.35 26.83 2.71
C SER A 279 4.54 28.12 2.54
N ILE A 280 3.21 28.03 2.54
CA ILE A 280 2.34 29.21 2.42
C ILE A 280 2.54 30.17 3.60
N ALA A 281 2.66 29.67 4.83
CA ALA A 281 2.92 30.50 6.00
C ALA A 281 4.24 31.27 5.89
N LEU A 282 5.30 30.61 5.38
CA LEU A 282 6.60 31.24 5.13
C LEU A 282 6.53 32.30 4.03
N GLU A 283 5.69 32.11 3.01
CA GLU A 283 5.41 33.11 1.97
C GLU A 283 4.75 34.37 2.55
N ILE A 284 3.83 34.23 3.51
CA ILE A 284 3.10 35.37 4.11
C ILE A 284 4.06 36.34 4.84
N TRP A 285 5.13 35.83 5.48
CA TRP A 285 6.11 36.69 6.16
C TRP A 285 6.97 37.55 5.22
N ASN A 286 7.02 37.22 3.92
CA ASN A 286 7.58 38.06 2.87
C ASN A 286 9.00 38.63 3.11
N THR A 287 9.91 37.82 3.67
CA THR A 287 11.35 38.17 3.76
C THR A 287 12.17 37.32 2.78
N LYS A 288 13.34 37.82 2.33
CA LYS A 288 14.19 37.06 1.38
C LYS A 288 14.59 35.67 1.92
N ALA A 289 14.86 35.56 3.22
CA ALA A 289 15.20 34.29 3.86
C ALA A 289 13.98 33.35 3.94
N THR A 290 12.81 33.84 4.36
CA THR A 290 11.59 33.02 4.46
C THR A 290 11.07 32.60 3.10
N LEU A 291 11.28 33.42 2.06
CA LEU A 291 10.93 33.09 0.68
C LEU A 291 11.81 31.97 0.10
N ASN A 292 13.12 32.00 0.36
CA ASN A 292 14.01 30.90 -0.02
C ASN A 292 13.65 29.61 0.74
N ALA A 293 13.31 29.72 2.03
CA ALA A 293 12.83 28.60 2.82
C ALA A 293 11.52 28.05 2.23
N ALA A 294 10.52 28.89 1.95
CA ALA A 294 9.25 28.48 1.35
C ALA A 294 9.46 27.68 0.05
N ARG A 295 10.33 28.16 -0.85
CA ARG A 295 10.70 27.42 -2.07
C ARG A 295 11.28 26.04 -1.79
N ALA A 296 12.17 25.94 -0.80
CA ALA A 296 12.76 24.66 -0.41
C ALA A 296 11.70 23.70 0.17
N PHE A 297 10.82 24.21 1.04
CA PHE A 297 9.70 23.45 1.58
C PHE A 297 8.76 22.95 0.48
N LEU A 298 8.38 23.82 -0.47
CA LEU A 298 7.53 23.45 -1.60
C LEU A 298 8.20 22.43 -2.55
N ALA A 299 9.51 22.54 -2.78
CA ALA A 299 10.24 21.59 -3.61
C ALA A 299 10.30 20.19 -2.96
N ILE A 300 10.54 20.13 -1.64
CA ILE A 300 10.50 18.88 -0.88
C ILE A 300 9.06 18.33 -0.84
N ASP A 301 8.07 19.19 -0.62
CA ASP A 301 6.66 18.81 -0.63
C ASP A 301 6.24 18.18 -1.97
N CYS A 302 6.69 18.75 -3.09
CA CYS A 302 6.47 18.19 -4.43
C CYS A 302 6.93 16.73 -4.52
N VAL A 303 8.10 16.40 -3.94
CA VAL A 303 8.59 15.01 -3.88
C VAL A 303 7.66 14.12 -3.06
N LEU A 304 7.12 14.61 -1.94
CA LEU A 304 6.16 13.85 -1.13
C LEU A 304 4.87 13.53 -1.91
N TRP A 305 4.36 14.48 -2.70
CA TRP A 305 3.23 14.22 -3.61
C TRP A 305 3.56 13.19 -4.69
N PHE A 306 4.80 13.14 -5.20
CA PHE A 306 5.23 12.06 -6.09
C PHE A 306 5.32 10.71 -5.38
N ILE A 307 5.85 10.65 -4.15
CA ILE A 307 5.86 9.41 -3.36
C ILE A 307 4.43 8.92 -3.12
N ARG A 308 3.51 9.84 -2.83
CA ARG A 308 2.09 9.54 -2.67
C ARG A 308 1.45 8.92 -3.92
N LEU A 309 1.93 9.22 -5.13
CA LEU A 309 1.46 8.53 -6.35
C LEU A 309 1.61 7.00 -6.25
N LEU A 310 2.65 6.52 -5.56
CA LEU A 310 2.88 5.09 -5.37
C LEU A 310 1.71 4.43 -4.62
N ILE A 311 1.06 5.13 -3.69
CA ILE A 311 -0.12 4.64 -2.96
C ILE A 311 -1.28 4.40 -3.92
N LEU A 312 -1.51 5.33 -4.86
CA LEU A 312 -2.55 5.15 -5.88
C LEU A 312 -2.24 3.96 -6.79
N LEU A 313 -0.96 3.74 -7.12
CA LEU A 313 -0.52 2.59 -7.92
C LEU A 313 -0.62 1.26 -7.18
N MET A 314 -0.77 1.26 -5.85
CA MET A 314 -0.87 0.05 -5.04
C MET A 314 -2.09 -0.81 -5.39
N ILE A 315 -3.13 -0.25 -6.02
CA ILE A 315 -4.31 -1.01 -6.43
C ILE A 315 -4.07 -1.89 -7.67
N ASP A 316 -3.03 -1.60 -8.45
CA ASP A 316 -2.74 -2.36 -9.65
C ASP A 316 -2.27 -3.78 -9.29
N ARG A 317 -2.68 -4.77 -10.08
CA ARG A 317 -2.39 -6.19 -9.79
C ARG A 317 -0.92 -6.56 -9.97
N THR A 318 -0.20 -5.80 -10.79
CA THR A 318 1.21 -6.05 -11.10
C THR A 318 2.11 -5.20 -10.22
N VAL A 319 1.78 -3.91 -10.07
CA VAL A 319 2.60 -2.95 -9.31
C VAL A 319 2.38 -3.08 -7.81
N GLY A 320 1.16 -3.37 -7.36
CA GLY A 320 0.80 -3.40 -5.94
C GLY A 320 1.64 -4.36 -5.08
N PRO A 321 1.75 -5.66 -5.43
CA PRO A 321 2.61 -6.59 -4.70
C PRO A 321 4.07 -6.13 -4.67
N ILE A 322 4.59 -5.59 -5.77
CA ILE A 322 5.97 -5.10 -5.86
C ILE A 322 6.22 -3.92 -4.90
N LEU A 323 5.26 -3.01 -4.76
CA LEU A 323 5.36 -1.89 -3.82
C LEU A 323 5.34 -2.36 -2.35
N LEU A 324 4.49 -3.32 -2.00
CA LEU A 324 4.48 -3.91 -0.65
C LEU A 324 5.79 -4.67 -0.37
N MET A 325 6.36 -5.32 -1.37
CA MET A 325 7.68 -5.94 -1.26
C MET A 325 8.79 -4.92 -1.02
N MET A 326 8.80 -3.81 -1.76
CA MET A 326 9.76 -2.73 -1.56
C MET A 326 9.71 -2.22 -0.11
N GLN A 327 8.50 -2.03 0.44
CA GLN A 327 8.33 -1.63 1.83
C GLN A 327 8.86 -2.68 2.82
N ALA A 328 8.57 -3.96 2.58
CA ALA A 328 9.04 -5.04 3.45
C ALA A 328 10.57 -5.20 3.45
N MET A 329 11.22 -4.93 2.32
CA MET A 329 12.68 -5.03 2.17
C MET A 329 13.45 -3.93 2.89
N LEU A 330 12.83 -2.78 3.16
CA LEU A 330 13.51 -1.67 3.86
C LEU A 330 14.06 -2.08 5.23
N ASN A 331 13.38 -2.98 5.94
CA ASN A 331 13.87 -3.45 7.24
C ASN A 331 15.17 -4.26 7.12
N ASP A 332 15.28 -5.10 6.08
CA ASP A 332 16.51 -5.84 5.78
C ASP A 332 17.62 -4.85 5.32
N MET A 333 17.27 -3.79 4.58
CA MET A 333 18.22 -2.74 4.16
C MET A 333 18.85 -1.99 5.32
N MET A 334 18.13 -1.76 6.42
CA MET A 334 18.66 -0.99 7.56
C MET A 334 19.90 -1.65 8.17
N THR A 335 19.95 -2.98 8.19
CA THR A 335 21.12 -3.72 8.66
C THR A 335 22.32 -3.52 7.72
N PHE A 336 22.08 -3.59 6.40
CA PHE A 336 23.11 -3.30 5.40
C PHE A 336 23.64 -1.86 5.51
N PHE A 337 22.75 -0.87 5.55
CA PHE A 337 23.14 0.53 5.65
C PHE A 337 23.91 0.82 6.94
N SER A 338 23.63 0.10 8.03
CA SER A 338 24.42 0.20 9.26
C SER A 338 25.87 -0.26 9.05
N ILE A 339 26.09 -1.39 8.36
CA ILE A 339 27.43 -1.90 8.01
C ILE A 339 28.11 -0.93 7.03
N PHE A 340 27.40 -0.52 5.99
CA PHE A 340 27.91 0.42 4.98
C PHE A 340 28.33 1.77 5.59
N PHE A 341 27.57 2.27 6.56
CA PHE A 341 27.87 3.50 7.28
C PHE A 341 29.17 3.40 8.09
N VAL A 342 29.45 2.25 8.72
CA VAL A 342 30.71 2.01 9.45
C VAL A 342 31.90 2.10 8.51
N PHE A 343 31.87 1.40 7.38
CA PHE A 343 32.96 1.43 6.39
C PHE A 343 33.13 2.81 5.77
N THR A 344 32.03 3.47 5.43
CA THR A 344 32.03 4.82 4.84
C THR A 344 32.57 5.87 5.81
N SER A 345 32.23 5.78 7.10
CA SER A 345 32.78 6.66 8.13
C SER A 345 34.28 6.44 8.32
N ALA A 346 34.71 5.18 8.40
CA ALA A 346 36.13 4.84 8.58
C ALA A 346 36.98 5.36 7.41
N TYR A 347 36.53 5.13 6.18
CA TYR A 347 37.18 5.65 4.98
C TYR A 347 37.15 7.18 4.92
N GLY A 348 35.98 7.80 5.13
CA GLY A 348 35.83 9.25 5.03
C GLY A 348 36.73 10.01 6.00
N VAL A 349 36.82 9.55 7.25
CA VAL A 349 37.71 10.17 8.26
C VAL A 349 39.19 9.99 7.90
N ALA A 350 39.58 8.78 7.47
CA ALA A 350 40.96 8.50 7.10
C ALA A 350 41.38 9.28 5.83
N SER A 351 40.54 9.31 4.81
CA SER A 351 40.79 10.05 3.56
C SER A 351 40.88 11.56 3.82
N PHE A 352 39.97 12.11 4.63
CA PHE A 352 40.01 13.52 5.02
C PHE A 352 41.30 13.87 5.78
N SER A 353 41.76 12.99 6.68
CA SER A 353 43.00 13.19 7.43
C SER A 353 44.26 13.14 6.57
N LEU A 354 44.24 12.43 5.44
CA LEU A 354 45.41 12.24 4.57
C LEU A 354 45.51 13.30 3.49
N LEU A 355 44.38 13.76 2.94
CA LEU A 355 44.34 14.66 1.78
C LEU A 355 44.13 16.13 2.13
N GLN A 356 43.48 16.45 3.24
CA GLN A 356 43.12 17.83 3.56
C GLN A 356 44.17 18.51 4.46
N ASN A 357 44.54 19.75 4.10
CA ASN A 357 45.32 20.62 4.98
C ASN A 357 44.61 20.84 6.33
N ARG A 358 45.36 20.64 7.41
CA ARG A 358 44.88 20.54 8.80
C ARG A 358 44.29 21.84 9.39
N GLU A 359 44.17 22.89 8.58
CA GLU A 359 43.78 24.24 9.00
C GLU A 359 42.26 24.49 8.98
N MET A 360 41.44 23.54 8.53
CA MET A 360 39.98 23.75 8.53
C MET A 360 39.39 23.68 9.96
N PRO A 361 38.62 24.70 10.38
CA PRO A 361 37.96 24.69 11.69
C PRO A 361 36.90 23.58 11.75
N PHE A 362 36.71 23.02 12.96
CA PHE A 362 35.63 22.07 13.20
C PHE A 362 34.27 22.73 12.93
N GLY A 363 33.49 22.15 12.02
CA GLY A 363 32.19 22.65 11.63
C GLY A 363 31.44 21.69 10.70
N VAL A 364 30.24 22.09 10.28
CA VAL A 364 29.37 21.31 9.37
C VAL A 364 30.10 20.96 8.06
N GLU A 365 31.04 21.81 7.65
CA GLU A 365 31.83 21.62 6.44
C GLU A 365 32.74 20.38 6.49
N VAL A 366 33.31 20.08 7.67
CA VAL A 366 34.15 18.88 7.87
C VAL A 366 33.31 17.63 7.72
N PHE A 367 32.13 17.60 8.36
CA PHE A 367 31.18 16.50 8.23
C PHE A 367 30.72 16.33 6.77
N ARG A 368 30.40 17.44 6.09
CA ARG A 368 30.03 17.42 4.68
C ARG A 368 31.13 16.79 3.84
N LYS A 369 32.38 17.23 3.94
CA LYS A 369 33.49 16.67 3.14
C LYS A 369 33.74 15.18 3.41
N ILE A 370 33.75 14.76 4.67
CA ILE A 370 33.97 13.36 5.08
C ILE A 370 32.94 12.43 4.45
N PHE A 371 31.65 12.73 4.61
CA PHE A 371 30.58 11.83 4.19
C PHE A 371 30.22 11.99 2.71
N HIS A 372 30.21 13.21 2.19
CA HIS A 372 29.85 13.49 0.80
C HIS A 372 30.87 12.90 -0.17
N GLY A 373 32.17 13.11 0.06
CA GLY A 373 33.22 12.56 -0.81
C GLY A 373 33.17 11.04 -0.85
N ALA A 374 33.15 10.41 0.34
CA ALA A 374 33.05 8.96 0.45
C ALA A 374 31.81 8.37 -0.22
N TYR A 375 30.65 9.01 -0.06
CA TYR A 375 29.41 8.61 -0.73
C TYR A 375 29.54 8.64 -2.27
N TRP A 376 30.06 9.73 -2.84
CA TRP A 376 30.22 9.86 -4.29
C TRP A 376 31.25 8.88 -4.88
N HIS A 377 32.27 8.52 -4.11
CA HIS A 377 33.23 7.49 -4.51
C HIS A 377 32.54 6.14 -4.77
N VAL A 378 31.53 5.75 -3.99
CA VAL A 378 30.75 4.50 -4.25
C VAL A 378 30.12 4.51 -5.64
N PHE A 379 29.64 5.66 -6.10
CA PHE A 379 29.07 5.82 -7.45
C PHE A 379 30.11 6.06 -8.54
N GLY A 380 31.40 5.99 -8.21
CA GLY A 380 32.51 6.14 -9.16
C GLY A 380 32.88 7.59 -9.49
N GLN A 381 32.33 8.58 -8.79
CA GLN A 381 32.74 9.97 -8.95
C GLN A 381 33.92 10.29 -8.04
N ILE A 382 35.14 10.26 -8.60
CA ILE A 382 36.38 10.47 -7.85
C ILE A 382 36.99 11.81 -8.27
N ASN A 383 36.63 12.88 -7.56
CA ASN A 383 37.10 14.24 -7.85
C ASN A 383 38.47 14.52 -7.21
N ASP A 384 38.86 13.74 -6.21
CA ASP A 384 40.08 13.96 -5.42
C ASP A 384 41.32 13.28 -6.04
N LEU A 385 41.21 12.75 -7.27
CA LEU A 385 42.34 12.08 -7.96
C LEU A 385 43.51 13.01 -8.23
N ASP A 386 43.24 14.29 -8.48
CA ASP A 386 44.28 15.28 -8.71
C ASP A 386 44.97 15.67 -7.39
N ASP A 387 44.22 15.78 -6.29
CA ASP A 387 44.78 15.98 -4.94
C ASP A 387 45.67 14.80 -4.49
N VAL A 388 45.34 13.58 -4.91
CA VAL A 388 46.17 12.39 -4.67
C VAL A 388 47.47 12.43 -5.49
N LYS A 389 47.42 12.90 -6.74
CA LYS A 389 48.59 12.99 -7.64
C LYS A 389 49.54 14.12 -7.24
N ASP A 390 48.99 15.24 -6.77
CA ASP A 390 49.79 16.40 -6.38
C ASP A 390 50.53 16.16 -5.05
N ASN A 391 50.01 15.26 -4.21
CA ASN A 391 50.68 14.77 -3.00
C ASN A 391 51.59 13.57 -3.31
N PHE A 392 52.74 13.79 -3.95
CA PHE A 392 53.76 12.74 -4.20
C PHE A 392 54.42 12.16 -2.91
N GLU A 393 53.99 12.61 -1.73
CA GLU A 393 54.44 12.14 -0.42
C GLU A 393 53.77 10.81 0.01
N LEU A 394 54.20 10.26 1.15
CA LEU A 394 53.64 9.03 1.75
C LEU A 394 52.13 9.12 1.97
N THR A 395 51.60 10.32 2.25
CA THR A 395 50.18 10.59 2.50
C THR A 395 49.31 10.39 1.25
N GLY A 396 49.77 10.85 0.08
CA GLY A 396 49.04 10.66 -1.19
C GLY A 396 49.02 9.20 -1.62
N TRP A 397 50.14 8.49 -1.50
CA TRP A 397 50.17 7.04 -1.72
C TRP A 397 49.26 6.27 -0.76
N ALA A 398 49.27 6.63 0.53
CA ALA A 398 48.37 6.02 1.51
C ALA A 398 46.89 6.29 1.18
N ALA A 399 46.56 7.52 0.76
CA ALA A 399 45.21 7.89 0.35
C ALA A 399 44.76 7.14 -0.93
N PHE A 400 45.66 6.99 -1.91
CA PHE A 400 45.40 6.21 -3.13
C PHE A 400 45.10 4.75 -2.80
N VAL A 401 45.95 4.13 -1.98
CA VAL A 401 45.77 2.73 -1.55
C VAL A 401 44.46 2.57 -0.79
N LEU A 402 44.16 3.49 0.14
CA LEU A 402 42.92 3.50 0.90
C LEU A 402 41.69 3.62 -0.01
N LEU A 403 41.73 4.49 -1.03
CA LEU A 403 40.68 4.63 -2.04
C LEU A 403 40.48 3.33 -2.81
N VAL A 404 41.55 2.68 -3.28
CA VAL A 404 41.46 1.40 -4.01
C VAL A 404 40.79 0.33 -3.15
N PHE A 405 41.18 0.20 -1.87
CA PHE A 405 40.56 -0.74 -0.95
C PHE A 405 39.10 -0.40 -0.68
N TYR A 406 38.78 0.87 -0.45
CA TYR A 406 37.41 1.31 -0.25
C TYR A 406 36.52 0.98 -1.45
N MET A 407 36.97 1.28 -2.66
CA MET A 407 36.24 0.97 -3.90
C MET A 407 36.04 -0.53 -4.09
N ALA A 408 37.06 -1.34 -3.79
CA ALA A 408 36.93 -2.79 -3.85
C ALA A 408 35.89 -3.30 -2.83
N ILE A 409 35.95 -2.86 -1.58
CA ILE A 409 35.00 -3.27 -0.55
C ILE A 409 33.59 -2.78 -0.87
N SER A 410 33.41 -1.50 -1.21
CA SER A 410 32.08 -0.92 -1.46
C SER A 410 31.45 -1.53 -2.72
N ASN A 411 32.13 -1.51 -3.86
CA ASN A 411 31.52 -1.84 -5.13
C ASN A 411 31.59 -3.32 -5.50
N ILE A 412 32.65 -4.03 -5.10
CA ILE A 412 32.78 -5.47 -5.40
C ILE A 412 32.11 -6.32 -4.31
N VAL A 413 32.21 -5.91 -3.04
CA VAL A 413 31.67 -6.70 -1.92
C VAL A 413 30.29 -6.18 -1.49
N LEU A 414 30.19 -4.96 -0.98
CA LEU A 414 28.98 -4.46 -0.31
C LEU A 414 27.79 -4.32 -1.27
N VAL A 415 27.96 -3.69 -2.43
CA VAL A 415 26.86 -3.53 -3.40
C VAL A 415 26.39 -4.89 -3.94
N ASN A 416 27.30 -5.82 -4.25
CA ASN A 416 26.94 -7.16 -4.71
C ASN A 416 26.25 -7.98 -3.61
N LEU A 417 26.68 -7.83 -2.35
CA LEU A 417 26.01 -8.42 -1.20
C LEU A 417 24.59 -7.84 -1.04
N LEU A 418 24.40 -6.53 -1.23
CA LEU A 418 23.07 -5.90 -1.19
C LEU A 418 22.13 -6.50 -2.25
N VAL A 419 22.61 -6.68 -3.48
CA VAL A 419 21.84 -7.32 -4.55
C VAL A 419 21.49 -8.77 -4.18
N ALA A 420 22.42 -9.53 -3.63
CA ALA A 420 22.17 -10.90 -3.19
C ALA A 420 21.14 -10.99 -2.06
N MET A 421 21.21 -10.08 -1.08
CA MET A 421 20.22 -9.99 0.00
C MET A 421 18.84 -9.63 -0.54
N PHE A 422 18.74 -8.68 -1.48
CA PHE A 422 17.48 -8.36 -2.13
C PHE A 422 16.89 -9.52 -2.90
N SER A 423 17.69 -10.26 -3.65
CA SER A 423 17.20 -11.45 -4.37
C SER A 423 16.62 -12.48 -3.40
N ASN A 424 17.35 -12.82 -2.34
CA ASN A 424 16.91 -13.82 -1.37
C ASN A 424 15.64 -13.37 -0.61
N THR A 425 15.58 -12.09 -0.19
CA THR A 425 14.39 -11.55 0.46
C THR A 425 13.21 -11.43 -0.52
N PHE A 426 13.45 -11.11 -1.80
CA PHE A 426 12.41 -11.07 -2.83
C PHE A 426 11.73 -12.43 -2.96
N ASP A 427 12.52 -13.49 -3.16
CA ASP A 427 12.00 -14.84 -3.32
C ASP A 427 11.25 -15.32 -2.06
N ARG A 428 11.78 -15.02 -0.87
CA ARG A 428 11.16 -15.39 0.41
C ARG A 428 9.85 -14.65 0.66
N MET A 429 9.76 -13.37 0.31
CA MET A 429 8.65 -12.50 0.70
C MET A 429 7.54 -12.39 -0.35
N TYR A 430 7.80 -12.70 -1.63
CA TYR A 430 6.86 -12.48 -2.73
C TYR A 430 5.47 -13.07 -2.46
N ALA A 431 5.40 -14.36 -2.13
CA ALA A 431 4.12 -15.06 -1.93
C ALA A 431 3.29 -14.49 -0.77
N ARG A 432 3.96 -14.09 0.33
CA ARG A 432 3.30 -13.47 1.47
C ARG A 432 2.80 -12.06 1.12
N MET A 433 3.60 -11.27 0.43
CA MET A 433 3.23 -9.91 0.02
C MET A 433 2.10 -9.90 -1.01
N ASP A 434 2.05 -10.86 -1.93
CA ASP A 434 0.92 -11.05 -2.85
C ASP A 434 -0.38 -11.38 -2.10
N THR A 435 -0.32 -12.27 -1.10
CA THR A 435 -1.48 -12.60 -0.25
C THR A 435 -1.93 -11.39 0.57
N LEU A 436 -0.98 -10.67 1.15
CA LEU A 436 -1.24 -9.45 1.89
C LEU A 436 -1.85 -8.35 0.99
N TRP A 437 -1.35 -8.21 -0.25
CA TRP A 437 -1.92 -7.31 -1.25
C TRP A 437 -3.37 -7.67 -1.57
N LYS A 438 -3.65 -8.96 -1.80
CA LYS A 438 -5.02 -9.48 -2.03
C LYS A 438 -5.98 -9.18 -0.89
N PHE A 439 -5.48 -9.16 0.35
CA PHE A 439 -6.24 -8.75 1.53
C PHE A 439 -6.49 -7.24 1.54
N HIS A 440 -5.44 -6.42 1.39
CA HIS A 440 -5.55 -4.94 1.35
C HIS A 440 -6.46 -4.44 0.23
N ARG A 441 -6.48 -5.14 -0.90
CA ARG A 441 -7.34 -4.86 -2.05
C ARG A 441 -8.82 -4.73 -1.67
N TYR A 442 -9.30 -5.48 -0.67
CA TYR A 442 -10.67 -5.32 -0.17
C TYR A 442 -10.94 -3.90 0.33
N HIS A 443 -10.06 -3.38 1.19
CA HIS A 443 -10.22 -2.09 1.83
C HIS A 443 -10.24 -0.97 0.79
N ILE A 444 -9.33 -1.05 -0.18
CA ILE A 444 -9.27 -0.10 -1.31
C ILE A 444 -10.54 -0.16 -2.16
N ILE A 445 -11.02 -1.36 -2.52
CA ILE A 445 -12.26 -1.49 -3.30
C ILE A 445 -13.45 -0.92 -2.53
N LYS A 446 -13.56 -1.24 -1.24
CA LYS A 446 -14.62 -0.70 -0.37
C LYS A 446 -14.57 0.83 -0.34
N GLU A 447 -13.39 1.40 -0.19
CA GLU A 447 -13.19 2.85 -0.22
C GLU A 447 -13.70 3.47 -1.53
N TYR A 448 -13.29 2.95 -2.70
CA TYR A 448 -13.79 3.47 -3.99
C TYR A 448 -15.29 3.24 -4.22
N THR A 449 -15.93 2.28 -3.53
CA THR A 449 -17.39 2.16 -3.59
C THR A 449 -18.09 3.31 -2.87
N ILE A 450 -17.56 3.76 -1.72
CA ILE A 450 -18.14 4.85 -0.91
C ILE A 450 -17.69 6.24 -1.36
N LEU A 451 -16.54 6.34 -2.03
CA LEU A 451 -15.95 7.60 -2.42
C LEU A 451 -16.82 8.36 -3.43
N ALA A 452 -16.76 9.70 -3.36
CA ALA A 452 -17.36 10.55 -4.37
C ALA A 452 -16.83 10.22 -5.78
N PRO A 453 -17.70 10.25 -6.82
CA PRO A 453 -17.29 9.92 -8.18
C PRO A 453 -16.36 10.97 -8.80
N LEU A 454 -16.37 12.21 -8.30
CA LEU A 454 -15.52 13.29 -8.78
C LEU A 454 -14.35 13.50 -7.80
N PRO A 455 -13.10 13.52 -8.28
CA PRO A 455 -11.93 13.78 -7.45
C PRO A 455 -11.87 15.26 -7.01
N PRO A 456 -11.06 15.58 -5.97
CA PRO A 456 -10.62 16.95 -5.71
C PRO A 456 -10.04 17.58 -7.00
N PRO A 457 -10.36 18.85 -7.33
CA PRO A 457 -11.12 19.84 -6.56
C PRO A 457 -12.65 19.82 -6.80
N LEU A 458 -13.13 19.00 -7.74
CA LEU A 458 -14.55 18.96 -8.15
C LEU A 458 -15.46 18.24 -7.14
N ASN A 459 -14.88 17.64 -6.10
CA ASN A 459 -15.57 16.88 -5.07
C ASN A 459 -16.67 17.70 -4.37
N LEU A 460 -16.48 19.02 -4.16
CA LEU A 460 -17.41 19.91 -3.42
C LEU A 460 -18.88 19.80 -3.85
N PHE A 461 -19.13 19.71 -5.16
CA PHE A 461 -20.50 19.61 -5.70
C PHE A 461 -21.11 18.21 -5.51
N SER A 462 -20.27 17.19 -5.37
CA SER A 462 -20.69 15.80 -5.24
C SER A 462 -20.89 15.38 -3.79
N THR A 463 -20.10 15.90 -2.84
CA THR A 463 -20.18 15.52 -1.42
C THR A 463 -21.56 15.84 -0.83
N GLY A 464 -22.09 17.05 -1.08
CA GLY A 464 -23.40 17.46 -0.59
C GLY A 464 -24.60 16.68 -1.17
N ILE A 465 -24.44 15.98 -2.30
CA ILE A 465 -25.51 15.21 -2.97
C ILE A 465 -25.39 13.71 -2.67
N TYR A 466 -24.18 13.19 -2.47
CA TYR A 466 -23.95 11.76 -2.22
C TYR A 466 -24.11 11.36 -0.74
N GLU A 467 -23.87 12.26 0.22
CA GLU A 467 -24.11 11.99 1.65
C GLU A 467 -25.60 11.70 1.98
N LEU A 468 -26.52 12.12 1.11
CA LEU A 468 -27.96 11.92 1.30
C LEU A 468 -28.52 10.65 0.66
N LYS A 469 -27.71 9.87 -0.07
CA LYS A 469 -28.17 8.60 -0.64
C LYS A 469 -27.81 7.43 0.30
N PRO A 470 -28.81 6.69 0.84
CA PRO A 470 -28.52 5.44 1.53
C PRO A 470 -27.79 4.50 0.57
N PHE A 471 -26.78 3.81 1.11
CA PHE A 471 -26.00 2.79 0.42
C PHE A 471 -26.91 1.85 -0.38
N ASN A 472 -26.83 1.89 -1.72
CA ASN A 472 -27.66 1.05 -2.58
C ASN A 472 -27.28 -0.43 -2.36
N ARG A 473 -28.27 -1.28 -2.04
CA ARG A 473 -28.14 -2.74 -1.84
C ARG A 473 -27.49 -3.48 -3.03
N GLU A 474 -27.46 -2.92 -4.23
CA GLU A 474 -26.83 -3.58 -5.39
C GLU A 474 -25.30 -3.62 -5.33
N THR A 475 -24.67 -2.75 -4.54
CA THR A 475 -23.22 -2.73 -4.30
C THR A 475 -22.81 -3.34 -2.97
N SER A 476 -23.75 -3.90 -2.18
CA SER A 476 -23.41 -4.54 -0.91
C SER A 476 -22.65 -5.84 -1.16
N PHE A 477 -21.61 -6.07 -0.34
CA PHE A 477 -20.96 -7.38 -0.20
C PHE A 477 -21.95 -8.46 0.29
N VAL A 478 -23.14 -8.04 0.72
CA VAL A 478 -24.26 -8.85 1.18
C VAL A 478 -25.26 -9.07 0.02
N ALA A 479 -25.67 -10.32 -0.20
CA ALA A 479 -26.76 -10.71 -1.08
C ALA A 479 -27.82 -11.47 -0.28
N GLU A 480 -29.07 -11.01 -0.35
CA GLU A 480 -30.22 -11.77 0.15
C GLU A 480 -30.52 -12.91 -0.85
N LEU A 481 -30.47 -14.15 -0.36
CA LEU A 481 -30.73 -15.34 -1.17
C LEU A 481 -32.12 -15.94 -0.89
N PRO A 482 -32.79 -16.54 -1.89
CA PRO A 482 -34.00 -17.31 -1.67
C PRO A 482 -33.77 -18.49 -0.70
N PRO A 483 -34.73 -18.83 0.17
CA PRO A 483 -34.56 -19.85 1.22
C PRO A 483 -34.21 -21.24 0.68
N GLU A 484 -34.69 -21.63 -0.50
CA GLU A 484 -34.33 -22.91 -1.14
C GLU A 484 -32.85 -22.97 -1.55
N GLN A 485 -32.31 -21.86 -2.06
CA GLN A 485 -30.89 -21.79 -2.44
C GLN A 485 -29.98 -21.83 -1.20
N ILE A 486 -30.42 -21.24 -0.08
CA ILE A 486 -29.72 -21.31 1.20
C ILE A 486 -29.68 -22.75 1.73
N LEU A 487 -30.77 -23.50 1.64
CA LEU A 487 -30.80 -24.90 2.07
C LEU A 487 -29.88 -25.78 1.22
N ASN A 488 -29.88 -25.58 -0.10
CA ASN A 488 -28.99 -26.30 -1.01
C ASN A 488 -27.50 -25.94 -0.77
N LEU A 489 -27.20 -24.68 -0.44
CA LEU A 489 -25.89 -24.22 0.02
C LEU A 489 -25.44 -24.98 1.26
N ARG A 490 -26.27 -24.96 2.31
CA ARG A 490 -25.95 -25.63 3.58
C ARG A 490 -25.71 -27.13 3.42
N ARG A 491 -26.51 -27.80 2.59
CA ARG A 491 -26.31 -29.22 2.29
C ARG A 491 -24.97 -29.49 1.61
N ARG A 492 -24.55 -28.63 0.67
CA ARG A 492 -23.25 -28.78 0.00
C ARG A 492 -22.07 -28.39 0.88
N GLU A 493 -22.19 -27.35 1.70
CA GLU A 493 -21.22 -27.05 2.76
C GLU A 493 -21.06 -28.25 3.69
N ALA A 494 -22.17 -28.93 4.01
CA ALA A 494 -22.14 -30.10 4.85
C ALA A 494 -21.38 -31.28 4.22
N LEU A 495 -21.70 -31.59 2.96
CA LEU A 495 -21.00 -32.63 2.20
C LEU A 495 -19.51 -32.31 2.01
N ALA A 496 -19.16 -31.05 1.73
CA ALA A 496 -17.78 -30.61 1.61
C ALA A 496 -17.01 -30.81 2.92
N TYR A 497 -17.63 -30.49 4.06
CA TYR A 497 -17.04 -30.72 5.37
C TYR A 497 -16.88 -32.21 5.68
N GLU A 498 -17.87 -33.04 5.37
CA GLU A 498 -17.78 -34.49 5.58
C GLU A 498 -16.69 -35.12 4.70
N SER A 499 -16.53 -34.63 3.47
CA SER A 499 -15.43 -35.01 2.58
C SER A 499 -14.07 -34.60 3.16
N ASP A 500 -13.93 -33.36 3.65
CA ASP A 500 -12.67 -32.86 4.25
C ASP A 500 -12.30 -33.66 5.51
N VAL A 501 -13.26 -33.92 6.39
CA VAL A 501 -13.05 -34.71 7.60
C VAL A 501 -12.66 -36.14 7.25
N PHE A 502 -13.32 -36.75 6.27
CA PHE A 502 -12.98 -38.08 5.80
C PHE A 502 -11.56 -38.13 5.22
N GLU A 503 -11.22 -37.17 4.36
CA GLU A 503 -9.89 -37.06 3.75
C GLU A 503 -8.80 -36.87 4.82
N HIS A 504 -9.04 -35.99 5.79
CA HIS A 504 -8.12 -35.78 6.91
C HIS A 504 -7.94 -37.06 7.74
N ALA A 505 -9.03 -37.76 8.06
CA ALA A 505 -8.96 -39.03 8.80
C ALA A 505 -8.24 -40.13 8.01
N THR A 506 -8.35 -40.16 6.68
CA THR A 506 -7.59 -41.09 5.83
C THR A 506 -6.11 -40.75 5.80
N ASN A 507 -5.76 -39.46 5.69
CA ASN A 507 -4.37 -39.01 5.68
C ASN A 507 -3.67 -39.26 7.04
N GLU A 508 -4.38 -39.06 8.15
CA GLU A 508 -3.87 -39.34 9.50
C GLU A 508 -3.59 -40.84 9.67
N LYS A 509 -4.53 -41.72 9.27
CA LYS A 509 -4.30 -43.17 9.24
C LYS A 509 -3.09 -43.56 8.39
N GLN A 510 -2.94 -42.96 7.21
CA GLN A 510 -1.79 -43.25 6.34
C GLN A 510 -0.47 -42.78 6.96
N SER A 511 -0.47 -41.62 7.62
CA SER A 511 0.68 -41.10 8.36
C SER A 511 1.09 -42.03 9.51
N ASP A 512 0.13 -42.53 10.28
CA ASP A 512 0.39 -43.47 11.37
C ASP A 512 0.95 -44.80 10.87
N VAL A 513 0.40 -45.33 9.77
CA VAL A 513 0.94 -46.52 9.10
C VAL A 513 2.39 -46.29 8.65
N ASN A 514 2.67 -45.18 7.97
CA ASN A 514 4.02 -44.84 7.51
C ASN A 514 4.99 -44.68 8.69
N ARG A 515 4.53 -44.11 9.82
CA ARG A 515 5.33 -43.95 11.04
C ARG A 515 5.64 -45.30 11.67
N GLN A 516 4.66 -46.21 11.71
CA GLN A 516 4.83 -47.56 12.23
C GLN A 516 5.83 -48.36 11.38
N GLU A 517 5.72 -48.30 10.06
CA GLU A 517 6.67 -48.94 9.14
C GLU A 517 8.11 -48.45 9.35
N LYS A 518 8.28 -47.14 9.58
CA LYS A 518 9.59 -46.54 9.85
C LYS A 518 10.19 -47.03 11.17
N ILE A 519 9.38 -47.16 12.22
CA ILE A 519 9.79 -47.71 13.52
C ILE A 519 10.19 -49.18 13.36
N ASP A 520 9.40 -49.97 12.63
CA ASP A 520 9.69 -51.38 12.37
C ASP A 520 11.00 -51.56 11.59
N LEU A 521 11.27 -50.69 10.62
CA LEU A 521 12.54 -50.69 9.88
C LEU A 521 13.73 -50.41 10.82
N GLN A 522 13.62 -49.40 11.69
CA GLN A 522 14.65 -49.07 12.67
C GLN A 522 14.88 -50.20 13.67
N LEU A 523 13.82 -50.86 14.14
CA LEU A 523 13.92 -52.02 15.03
C LEU A 523 14.61 -53.21 14.34
N ARG A 524 14.34 -53.45 13.05
CA ARG A 524 15.06 -54.49 12.28
C ARG A 524 16.55 -54.18 12.16
N GLN A 525 16.92 -52.92 11.92
CA GLN A 525 18.33 -52.50 11.87
C GLN A 525 19.02 -52.66 13.23
N LEU A 526 18.37 -52.24 14.31
CA LEU A 526 18.86 -52.43 15.67
C LEU A 526 19.04 -53.91 16.01
N ARG A 527 18.08 -54.78 15.69
CA ARG A 527 18.23 -56.23 15.91
C ARG A 527 19.42 -56.81 15.16
N LYS A 528 19.65 -56.39 13.91
CA LYS A 528 20.82 -56.82 13.14
C LYS A 528 22.13 -56.39 13.81
N MET A 529 22.21 -55.15 14.29
CA MET A 529 23.40 -54.68 15.02
C MET A 529 23.61 -55.45 16.33
N VAL A 530 22.56 -55.68 17.11
CA VAL A 530 22.64 -56.46 18.36
C VAL A 530 23.08 -57.90 18.07
N SER A 531 22.57 -58.53 17.01
CA SER A 531 23.03 -59.87 16.63
C SER A 531 24.51 -59.88 16.21
N LEU A 532 24.98 -58.83 15.53
CA LEU A 532 26.39 -58.70 15.16
C LEU A 532 27.27 -58.58 16.41
N ILE A 533 26.86 -57.73 17.36
CA ILE A 533 27.57 -57.52 18.63
C ILE A 533 27.62 -58.82 19.44
N LYS A 534 26.50 -59.56 19.50
CA LYS A 534 26.45 -60.83 20.22
C LYS A 534 27.42 -61.87 19.64
N VAL A 535 27.49 -61.98 18.32
CA VAL A 535 28.44 -62.87 17.63
C VAL A 535 29.89 -62.44 17.89
N THR A 536 30.18 -61.14 17.87
CA THR A 536 31.54 -60.64 18.19
C THR A 536 31.94 -60.85 19.65
N CYS A 537 30.99 -60.76 20.58
CA CYS A 537 31.26 -61.03 22.00
C CYS A 537 31.44 -62.53 22.29
N GLU A 538 30.64 -63.40 21.67
CA GLU A 538 30.79 -64.86 21.80
C GLU A 538 32.14 -65.33 21.24
N ALA A 539 32.62 -64.75 20.14
CA ALA A 539 33.97 -65.01 19.60
C ALA A 539 35.09 -64.57 20.56
N SER A 540 34.94 -63.44 21.25
CA SER A 540 35.94 -62.97 22.22
C SER A 540 36.03 -63.79 23.51
N THR A 541 35.00 -64.56 23.87
CA THR A 541 34.98 -65.42 25.08
C THR A 541 35.54 -66.82 24.86
N THR A 542 35.90 -67.18 23.62
CA THR A 542 36.46 -68.51 23.28
C THR A 542 37.99 -68.51 23.13
N ASP A 543 38.64 -67.37 23.37
CA ASP A 543 40.10 -67.19 23.30
C ASP A 543 40.80 -67.12 24.69
N ASP A 544 40.08 -67.42 25.79
CA ASP A 544 40.62 -67.71 27.13
C ASP A 544 40.41 -69.20 27.47
#